data_AF-A0A2J1DRA4-F1
#
_entry.id   AF-A0A2J1DRA4-F1
#
_cell.length_a   1.000
_cell.length_b   1.000
_cell.length_c   1.000
_cell.angle_alpha   90.00
_cell.angle_beta   90.00
_cell.angle_gamma   90.00
#
_symmetry.space_group_name_H-M   'P 1'
#
loop_
_entity.id
_entity.type
_entity.pdbx_description
1 polymer ?
#
loop_
_entity_poly.entity_id
_entity_poly.type
_entity_poly.pdbx_seq_one_letter_code
_entity_poly.pdbx_strand_id
1 'polypeptide(L)'
;NIYALQVEDNHLEHFGIYPGEMVVIQAEHTIEDGNVYACQIDQGVYGYNLYSTENGFRISNGNGTSHDLPLSEIKVLGRILLSYKCKVF
;
A
#
# COMPACT_ATOMS: atom_id res chain seq x y z
N ASN A 1 15.01 -3.37 2.92
CA ASN A 1 14.73 -4.82 2.68
C ASN A 1 13.70 -4.92 1.54
N ILE A 2 13.75 -5.93 0.65
CA ILE A 2 12.77 -6.08 -0.46
C ILE A 2 12.14 -7.47 -0.38
N TYR A 3 10.81 -7.54 -0.46
CA TYR A 3 10.04 -8.78 -0.46
C TYR A 3 8.82 -8.66 -1.38
N ALA A 4 8.16 -9.78 -1.66
CA ALA A 4 6.94 -9.81 -2.45
C ALA A 4 5.77 -10.42 -1.66
N LEU A 5 4.57 -9.90 -1.84
CA LEU A 5 3.32 -10.42 -1.29
C LEU A 5 2.32 -10.69 -2.42
N GLN A 6 1.55 -11.76 -2.29
CA GLN A 6 0.42 -12.00 -3.18
C GLN A 6 -0.76 -11.12 -2.78
N VAL A 7 -1.44 -10.57 -3.78
CA VAL A 7 -2.66 -9.79 -3.60
C VAL A 7 -3.85 -10.74 -3.55
N GLU A 8 -4.53 -10.78 -2.41
CA GLU A 8 -5.64 -11.71 -2.16
C GLU A 8 -7.00 -11.15 -2.58
N ASP A 9 -7.16 -9.82 -2.60
CA ASP A 9 -8.43 -9.13 -2.82
C ASP A 9 -8.31 -7.95 -3.79
N ASN A 10 -9.43 -7.25 -4.01
CA ASN A 10 -9.55 -6.18 -4.99
C ASN A 10 -9.24 -4.77 -4.45
N HIS A 11 -8.73 -4.62 -3.22
CA HIS A 11 -8.49 -3.30 -2.65
C HIS A 11 -7.44 -2.48 -3.39
N LEU A 12 -6.61 -3.13 -4.21
CA LEU A 12 -5.58 -2.48 -5.01
C LEU A 12 -5.97 -2.22 -6.47
N GLU A 13 -7.19 -2.59 -6.90
CA GLU A 13 -7.60 -2.49 -8.31
C GLU A 13 -7.56 -1.04 -8.83
N HIS A 14 -7.82 -0.06 -7.96
CA HIS A 14 -7.73 1.35 -8.30
C HIS A 14 -6.29 1.81 -8.65
N PHE A 15 -5.28 1.04 -8.26
CA PHE A 15 -3.89 1.23 -8.64
C PHE A 15 -3.47 0.39 -9.85
N GLY A 16 -4.42 -0.31 -10.50
CA GLY A 16 -4.16 -1.23 -11.59
C GLY A 16 -3.51 -2.55 -11.15
N ILE A 17 -3.63 -2.90 -9.86
CA ILE A 17 -3.09 -4.12 -9.28
C ILE A 17 -4.25 -5.06 -8.93
N TYR A 18 -4.23 -6.28 -9.45
CA TYR A 18 -5.38 -7.19 -9.40
C TYR A 18 -5.16 -8.41 -8.49
N PRO A 19 -6.24 -9.05 -8.00
CA PRO A 19 -6.12 -10.31 -7.26
C PRO A 19 -5.30 -11.36 -8.01
N GLY A 20 -4.41 -12.04 -7.28
CA GLY A 20 -3.48 -13.04 -7.80
C GLY A 20 -2.18 -12.48 -8.38
N GLU A 21 -2.02 -11.16 -8.48
CA GLU A 21 -0.72 -10.53 -8.76
C GLU A 21 0.19 -10.55 -7.53
N MET A 22 1.50 -10.46 -7.77
CA MET A 22 2.50 -10.25 -6.74
C MET A 22 2.87 -8.77 -6.71
N VAL A 23 2.89 -8.16 -5.53
CA VAL A 23 3.43 -6.81 -5.32
C VAL A 23 4.81 -6.89 -4.72
N VAL A 24 5.76 -6.12 -5.29
CA VAL A 24 7.11 -5.99 -4.74
C VAL A 24 7.16 -4.78 -3.83
N ILE A 25 7.57 -5.01 -2.58
CA ILE A 25 7.56 -4.03 -1.51
C ILE A 25 8.99 -3.80 -1.03
N GLN A 26 9.36 -2.52 -0.96
CA GLN A 26 10.59 -2.06 -0.31
C GLN A 26 10.27 -1.63 1.11
N ALA A 27 10.65 -2.46 2.09
CA ALA A 27 10.63 -2.13 3.51
C ALA A 27 11.69 -1.10 3.86
N GLU A 28 11.39 -0.29 4.88
CA GLU A 28 12.26 0.76 5.45
C GLU A 28 12.65 1.81 4.42
N HIS A 29 11.66 2.61 3.99
CA HIS A 29 11.84 3.72 3.07
C HIS A 29 11.27 4.99 3.70
N THR A 30 11.92 6.14 3.49
CA THR A 30 11.37 7.45 3.85
C THR A 30 10.02 7.64 3.16
N ILE A 31 8.99 8.06 3.87
CA ILE A 31 7.69 8.31 3.25
C ILE A 31 7.85 9.49 2.27
N GLU A 32 7.44 9.28 1.04
CA GLU A 32 7.40 10.25 -0.04
C GLU A 32 5.95 10.41 -0.48
N ASP A 33 5.44 11.63 -0.35
CA ASP A 33 4.04 11.93 -0.57
C ASP A 33 3.56 11.55 -1.98
N GLY A 34 2.39 10.93 -2.05
CA GLY A 34 1.74 10.51 -3.29
C GLY A 34 2.17 9.14 -3.81
N ASN A 35 3.20 8.51 -3.25
CA ASN A 35 3.53 7.12 -3.60
C ASN A 35 2.57 6.12 -2.96
N VAL A 36 2.46 4.93 -3.56
CA VAL A 36 1.64 3.82 -3.05
C VAL A 36 2.45 2.99 -2.05
N TYR A 37 1.89 2.78 -0.88
CA TYR A 37 2.48 1.99 0.20
C TYR A 37 1.57 0.84 0.61
N ALA A 38 2.18 -0.27 0.99
CA ALA A 38 1.49 -1.33 1.73
C ALA A 38 1.42 -0.91 3.21
N CYS A 39 0.20 -0.85 3.73
CA CYS A 39 -0.11 -0.39 5.07
C CYS A 39 -0.93 -1.46 5.78
N GLN A 40 -0.60 -1.72 7.03
CA GLN A 40 -1.43 -2.50 7.93
C GLN A 40 -2.31 -1.55 8.74
N ILE A 41 -3.62 -1.76 8.68
CA ILE A 41 -4.65 -1.07 9.47
C ILE A 41 -5.49 -2.18 10.11
N ASP A 42 -5.66 -2.13 11.42
CA ASP A 42 -6.20 -3.23 12.23
C ASP A 42 -5.48 -4.57 11.94
N GLN A 43 -6.21 -5.56 11.41
CA GLN A 43 -5.70 -6.88 11.05
C GLN A 43 -5.49 -7.04 9.54
N GLY A 44 -5.84 -6.03 8.73
CA GLY A 44 -5.76 -6.09 7.27
C GLY A 44 -4.52 -5.38 6.72
N VAL A 45 -4.05 -5.85 5.56
CA VAL A 45 -2.99 -5.20 4.79
C VAL A 45 -3.59 -4.66 3.49
N TYR A 46 -3.42 -3.37 3.27
CA TYR A 46 -4.04 -2.61 2.18
C TYR A 46 -3.02 -1.71 1.51
N GLY A 47 -3.32 -1.21 0.31
CA GLY A 47 -2.50 -0.23 -0.38
C GLY A 47 -3.14 1.14 -0.39
N TYR A 48 -2.36 2.17 -0.10
CA TYR A 48 -2.81 3.56 -0.14
C TYR A 48 -1.73 4.47 -0.69
N ASN A 49 -2.14 5.55 -1.38
CA ASN A 49 -1.27 6.71 -1.46
C ASN A 49 -1.16 7.33 -0.06
N LEU A 50 0.06 7.59 0.39
CA LEU A 50 0.30 8.27 1.67
C LEU A 50 0.72 9.72 1.42
N TYR A 51 0.24 10.62 2.28
CA TYR A 51 0.71 11.99 2.37
C TYR A 51 0.97 12.30 3.83
N SER A 52 2.15 12.83 4.12
CA SER A 52 2.58 13.13 5.49
C SER A 52 1.78 14.32 6.03
N THR A 53 1.33 14.22 7.28
CA THR A 53 0.66 15.32 8.00
C THR A 53 1.33 15.55 9.35
N GLU A 54 0.96 16.62 10.05
CA GLU A 54 1.50 16.91 11.38
C GLU A 54 1.22 15.81 12.41
N ASN A 55 0.12 15.06 12.24
CA ASN A 55 -0.37 14.08 13.21
C ASN A 55 -0.37 12.63 12.71
N GLY A 56 0.14 12.36 11.50
CA GLY A 56 0.18 11.03 10.92
C GLY A 56 0.18 11.06 9.39
N PHE A 57 -0.75 10.33 8.79
CA PHE A 57 -0.86 10.23 7.33
C PHE A 57 -2.27 10.55 6.87
N ARG A 58 -2.38 11.32 5.79
CA ARG A 58 -3.56 11.27 4.93
C ARG A 58 -3.40 10.10 3.99
N ILE A 59 -4.39 9.22 3.95
CA ILE A 59 -4.40 8.07 3.07
C ILE A 59 -5.45 8.25 1.98
N SER A 60 -5.13 7.83 0.75
CA SER A 60 -6.04 7.82 -0.39
C SER A 60 -6.05 6.43 -1.02
N ASN A 61 -7.25 5.92 -1.28
CA ASN A 61 -7.47 4.60 -1.89
C ASN A 61 -7.52 4.65 -3.43
N GLY A 62 -7.13 5.78 -4.03
CA GLY A 62 -7.14 5.97 -5.49
C GLY A 62 -8.51 6.21 -6.12
N ASN A 63 -9.62 6.11 -5.37
CA ASN A 63 -10.98 6.31 -5.88
C ASN A 63 -11.60 7.67 -5.54
N GLY A 64 -10.75 8.63 -5.14
CA GLY A 64 -11.17 9.98 -4.73
C GLY A 64 -11.58 10.07 -3.26
N THR A 65 -11.53 8.97 -2.50
CA THR A 65 -11.75 8.99 -1.05
C THR A 65 -10.42 9.14 -0.33
N SER A 66 -10.35 10.11 0.58
CA SER A 66 -9.21 10.30 1.47
C SER A 66 -9.64 10.53 2.91
N HIS A 67 -8.86 10.02 3.85
CA HIS A 67 -9.06 10.28 5.27
C HIS A 67 -7.71 10.37 5.99
N ASP A 68 -7.69 11.08 7.10
CA ASP A 68 -6.50 11.25 7.92
C ASP A 68 -6.49 10.15 9.00
N LEU A 69 -5.33 9.50 9.18
CA LEU A 69 -5.09 8.47 10.19
C LEU A 69 -3.89 8.84 11.07
N PRO A 70 -4.02 8.71 12.41
CA PRO A 70 -2.89 8.87 13.31
C PRO A 70 -1.91 7.69 13.19
N LEU A 71 -0.64 7.93 13.53
CA LEU A 71 0.42 6.89 13.49
C LEU A 71 0.12 5.67 14.38
N SER A 72 -0.78 5.80 15.36
CA SER A 72 -1.22 4.69 16.22
C SER A 72 -2.13 3.69 15.50
N GLU A 73 -2.77 4.09 14.40
CA GLU A 73 -3.78 3.29 13.70
C GLU A 73 -3.25 2.68 12.39
N ILE A 74 -2.06 3.11 11.94
CA ILE A 74 -1.47 2.69 10.68
C ILE A 74 -0.01 2.29 10.85
N LYS A 75 0.33 1.12 10.32
CA LYS A 75 1.72 0.67 10.22
C LYS A 75 2.10 0.54 8.74
N VAL A 76 3.06 1.35 8.31
CA VAL A 76 3.59 1.26 6.94
C VAL A 76 4.56 0.08 6.85
N LEU A 77 4.23 -0.89 6.00
CA LEU A 77 5.05 -2.08 5.77
C LEU A 77 6.16 -1.80 4.74
N GLY A 78 5.89 -0.96 3.74
CA GLY A 78 6.87 -0.51 2.76
C GLY A 78 6.24 0.11 1.51
N ARG A 79 7.09 0.67 0.64
CA ARG A 79 6.67 1.25 -0.65
C ARG A 79 6.41 0.13 -1.65
N ILE A 80 5.27 0.19 -2.35
CA ILE A 80 4.99 -0.70 -3.48
C ILE A 80 5.75 -0.15 -4.69
N LEU A 81 6.63 -0.97 -5.27
CA LEU A 81 7.47 -0.57 -6.40
C LEU A 81 6.85 -0.95 -7.75
N LEU A 82 6.26 -2.15 -7.80
CA LEU A 82 5.62 -2.71 -9.00
C LEU A 82 4.71 -3.88 -8.61
N SER A 83 3.78 -4.22 -9.50
CA SER A 83 3.08 -5.51 -9.49
C SER A 83 3.44 -6.35 -10.71
N TYR A 84 3.32 -7.67 -10.58
CA TYR A 84 3.45 -8.59 -11.70
C TYR A 84 2.55 -9.81 -11.53
N LYS A 85 1.99 -10.30 -12.64
CA LYS A 85 1.24 -11.56 -12.68
C LYS A 85 2.18 -12.72 -12.97
N CYS A 86 2.37 -13.61 -12.00
CA CYS A 86 3.13 -14.84 -12.23
C CYS A 86 2.28 -15.82 -13.04
N LYS A 87 2.73 -16.22 -14.24
CA LYS A 87 2.13 -17.33 -14.97
C LYS A 87 2.88 -18.61 -14.59
N VAL A 88 2.20 -19.50 -13.89
CA VAL A 88 2.69 -20.86 -13.68
C VAL A 88 2.39 -21.65 -14.96
N PHE A 89 3.43 -22.21 -15.58
CA PHE A 89 3.33 -23.09 -16.74
C PHE A 89 3.18 -24.54 -16.32
#